data_AF-A0A6F8XLF8-F1
#
_entry.id   AF-A0A6F8XLF8-F1
#
_cell.length_a   1.000
_cell.length_b   1.000
_cell.length_c   1.000
_cell.angle_alpha   90.00
_cell.angle_beta   90.00
_cell.angle_gamma   90.00
#
_symmetry.space_group_name_H-M   'P 1'
#
loop_
_entity.id
_entity.type
_entity.pdbx_description
1 polymer ?
#
loop_
_entity_poly.entity_id
_entity_poly.type
_entity_poly.pdbx_seq_one_letter_code
_entity_poly.pdbx_strand_id
1 'polypeptide(L)'
;MATARADEGDRQLRLLVGVDAALLPQVDAALLSVCGLTRPQFNVLACLIQQPATPLSEASLQLSLPTPTSRAGLRLLVEHLEDFSLVRRLFTAGNRKVRIIEITAHGREVYFEAVDAYARVIQGCEP
;
A
#
# COMPACT_ATOMS: atom_id res chain seq x y z
N MET A 1 -8.68 -8.52 -39.37
CA MET A 1 -7.48 -8.26 -38.54
C MET A 1 -7.78 -7.41 -37.30
N ALA A 2 -8.59 -6.35 -37.38
CA ALA A 2 -8.96 -5.54 -36.21
C ALA A 2 -9.77 -6.32 -35.15
N THR A 3 -10.68 -7.20 -35.57
CA THR A 3 -11.51 -8.05 -34.68
C THR A 3 -10.69 -9.10 -33.93
N ALA A 4 -9.79 -9.82 -34.59
CA ALA A 4 -8.91 -10.80 -33.95
C ALA A 4 -7.97 -10.18 -32.90
N ARG A 5 -7.53 -8.92 -33.10
CA ARG A 5 -6.71 -8.20 -32.12
C ARG A 5 -7.54 -7.74 -30.91
N ALA A 6 -8.81 -7.39 -31.12
CA ALA A 6 -9.74 -7.07 -30.05
C ALA A 6 -10.08 -8.32 -29.21
N ASP A 7 -10.35 -9.45 -29.86
CA ASP A 7 -10.66 -10.73 -29.18
C ASP A 7 -9.49 -11.23 -28.30
N GLU A 8 -8.25 -11.10 -28.80
CA GLU A 8 -7.05 -11.45 -28.02
C GLU A 8 -6.82 -10.46 -26.86
N GLY A 9 -7.06 -9.16 -27.07
CA GLY A 9 -6.99 -8.16 -26.00
C GLY A 9 -8.01 -8.43 -24.88
N ASP A 10 -9.25 -8.77 -25.24
CA ASP A 10 -10.30 -9.12 -24.28
C ASP A 10 -9.99 -10.42 -23.53
N ARG A 11 -9.34 -11.39 -24.19
CA ARG A 11 -8.88 -12.61 -23.55
C ARG A 11 -7.77 -12.32 -22.55
N GLN A 12 -6.77 -11.54 -22.94
CA GLN A 12 -5.65 -11.16 -22.07
C GLN A 12 -6.14 -10.37 -20.85
N LEU A 13 -7.04 -9.42 -21.05
CA LEU A 13 -7.63 -8.65 -19.96
C LEU A 13 -8.39 -9.56 -18.98
N ARG A 14 -9.20 -10.50 -19.47
CA ARG A 14 -9.89 -11.46 -18.60
C ARG A 14 -8.95 -12.33 -17.78
N LEU A 15 -7.82 -12.75 -18.36
CA LEU A 15 -6.80 -13.50 -17.63
C LEU A 15 -6.17 -12.65 -16.53
N LEU A 16 -5.78 -11.41 -16.84
CA LEU A 16 -5.21 -10.49 -15.85
C LEU A 16 -6.18 -10.20 -14.71
N VAL A 17 -7.44 -9.86 -15.04
CA VAL A 17 -8.49 -9.63 -14.04
C VAL A 17 -8.76 -10.88 -13.21
N GLY A 18 -8.74 -12.07 -13.82
CA GLY A 18 -8.91 -13.34 -13.12
C GLY A 18 -7.78 -13.63 -12.13
N VAL A 19 -6.53 -13.34 -12.52
CA VAL A 19 -5.36 -13.48 -11.64
C VAL A 19 -5.45 -12.52 -10.46
N ASP A 20 -5.77 -11.25 -10.70
CA ASP A 20 -5.94 -10.25 -9.65
C ASP A 20 -7.06 -10.65 -8.68
N ALA A 21 -8.20 -11.10 -9.21
CA ALA A 21 -9.34 -11.54 -8.40
C ALA A 21 -9.02 -12.77 -7.53
N ALA A 22 -8.09 -13.63 -7.96
CA ALA A 22 -7.65 -14.79 -7.19
C ALA A 22 -6.57 -14.45 -6.15
N LEU A 23 -5.60 -13.60 -6.50
CA LEU A 23 -4.45 -13.30 -5.65
C LEU A 23 -4.75 -12.23 -4.59
N LEU A 24 -5.46 -11.17 -4.96
CA LEU A 24 -5.68 -10.02 -4.07
C LEU A 24 -6.36 -10.40 -2.75
N PRO A 25 -7.39 -11.26 -2.70
CA PRO A 25 -7.99 -11.69 -1.44
C PRO A 25 -7.03 -12.50 -0.55
N GLN A 26 -6.15 -13.31 -1.16
CA GLN A 26 -5.17 -14.10 -0.42
C GLN A 26 -4.10 -13.19 0.22
N VAL A 27 -3.65 -12.18 -0.53
CA VAL A 27 -2.76 -11.14 -0.01
C VAL A 27 -3.44 -10.37 1.14
N ASP A 28 -4.70 -9.96 0.96
CA ASP A 28 -5.44 -9.25 2.01
C ASP A 28 -5.56 -10.09 3.28
N ALA A 29 -5.84 -11.39 3.14
CA ALA A 29 -5.92 -12.32 4.27
C ALA A 29 -4.57 -12.49 4.97
N ALA A 30 -3.48 -12.65 4.23
CA ALA A 30 -2.13 -12.82 4.78
C ALA A 30 -1.64 -11.57 5.52
N LEU A 31 -1.84 -10.37 4.93
CA LEU A 31 -1.47 -9.11 5.57
C LEU A 31 -2.24 -8.89 6.89
N LEU A 32 -3.53 -9.23 6.89
CA LEU A 32 -4.37 -9.09 8.07
C LEU A 32 -3.98 -10.10 9.15
N SER A 33 -3.72 -11.36 8.79
CA SER A 33 -3.42 -12.42 9.77
C SER A 33 -2.03 -12.30 10.38
N VAL A 34 -1.03 -11.92 9.58
CA VAL A 34 0.36 -11.83 10.05
C VAL A 34 0.64 -10.49 10.73
N CYS A 35 0.25 -9.39 10.09
CA CYS A 35 0.66 -8.04 10.52
C CYS A 35 -0.50 -7.17 11.05
N GLY A 36 -1.76 -7.66 10.99
CA GLY A 36 -2.92 -6.83 11.32
C GLY A 36 -3.16 -5.68 10.34
N LEU A 37 -2.56 -5.73 9.14
CA LEU A 37 -2.63 -4.65 8.15
C LEU A 37 -3.65 -4.94 7.06
N THR A 38 -4.38 -3.90 6.68
CA THR A 38 -5.10 -3.87 5.40
C THR A 38 -4.15 -3.51 4.26
N ARG A 39 -4.45 -3.94 3.02
CA ARG A 39 -3.62 -3.56 1.86
C ARG A 39 -3.43 -2.05 1.67
N PRO A 40 -4.44 -1.18 1.88
CA PRO A 40 -4.22 0.27 1.86
C PRO A 40 -3.22 0.77 2.91
N GLN A 41 -3.21 0.20 4.12
CA GLN A 41 -2.23 0.53 5.16
C GLN A 41 -0.83 0.04 4.78
N PHE A 42 -0.70 -1.17 4.26
CA PHE A 42 0.55 -1.69 3.72
C PHE A 42 1.10 -0.78 2.61
N ASN A 43 0.24 -0.33 1.69
CA ASN A 43 0.63 0.56 0.60
C ASN A 43 1.18 1.90 1.10
N VAL A 44 0.64 2.45 2.20
CA VAL A 44 1.19 3.65 2.84
C VAL A 44 2.63 3.40 3.33
N LEU A 45 2.88 2.28 4.02
CA LEU A 45 4.22 1.93 4.50
C LEU A 45 5.19 1.70 3.33
N ALA A 46 4.74 1.03 2.27
CA ALA A 46 5.52 0.80 1.06
C ALA A 46 5.95 2.12 0.40
N CYS A 47 5.03 3.08 0.24
CA CYS A 47 5.34 4.40 -0.31
C CYS A 47 6.38 5.15 0.54
N LEU A 48 6.24 5.10 1.87
CA LEU A 48 7.16 5.78 2.80
C LEU A 48 8.58 5.19 2.77
N ILE A 49 8.73 3.89 2.49
CA ILE A 49 10.03 3.23 2.38
C ILE A 49 10.69 3.43 1.01
N GLN A 50 9.91 3.34 -0.07
CA GLN A 50 10.43 3.34 -1.43
C GLN A 50 10.78 4.73 -1.99
N GLN A 51 10.39 5.82 -1.33
CA GLN A 51 10.69 7.19 -1.77
C GLN A 51 11.67 7.93 -0.83
N PRO A 52 12.92 7.46 -0.62
CA PRO A 52 13.78 7.94 0.46
C PRO A 52 14.50 9.29 0.22
N ALA A 53 14.17 10.08 -0.82
CA ALA A 53 14.88 11.34 -1.07
C ALA A 53 14.23 12.57 -0.41
N THR A 54 12.90 12.56 -0.19
CA THR A 54 12.18 13.70 0.39
C THR A 54 11.11 13.24 1.37
N PRO A 55 10.99 13.88 2.55
CA PRO A 55 9.90 13.60 3.46
C PRO A 55 8.55 13.83 2.77
N LEU A 56 7.62 12.87 2.88
CA LEU A 56 6.35 12.93 2.16
C LEU A 56 5.31 13.75 2.91
N SER A 57 4.78 14.77 2.25
CA SER A 57 3.57 15.44 2.72
C SER A 57 2.35 14.53 2.55
N GLU A 58 1.28 14.76 3.31
CA GLU A 58 -0.01 14.05 3.11
C GLU A 58 -0.49 14.13 1.65
N ALA A 59 -0.35 15.28 0.98
CA ALA A 59 -0.74 15.45 -0.41
C ALA A 59 0.13 14.62 -1.36
N SER A 60 1.45 14.61 -1.14
CA SER A 60 2.40 13.82 -1.94
C SER A 60 2.19 12.32 -1.76
N LEU A 61 1.91 11.90 -0.51
CA LEU A 61 1.58 10.52 -0.18
C LEU A 61 0.30 10.09 -0.89
N GLN A 62 -0.76 10.91 -0.85
CA GLN A 62 -2.02 10.63 -1.52
C GLN A 62 -1.85 10.34 -3.02
N LEU A 63 -1.00 11.12 -3.69
CA LEU A 63 -0.73 10.98 -5.12
C LEU A 63 0.19 9.79 -5.45
N SER A 64 0.96 9.31 -4.47
CA SER A 64 1.90 8.20 -4.66
C SER A 64 1.27 6.84 -4.38
N LEU A 65 0.07 6.79 -3.78
CA LEU A 65 -0.60 5.54 -3.49
C LEU A 65 -1.05 4.82 -4.79
N PRO A 66 -0.88 3.49 -4.87
CA PRO A 66 -1.28 2.71 -6.04
C PRO A 66 -2.80 2.63 -6.21
N THR A 67 -3.57 2.87 -5.16
CA THR A 67 -5.04 2.88 -5.19
C THR A 67 -5.55 4.29 -4.86
N PRO A 68 -6.43 4.87 -5.70
CA PRO A 68 -7.03 6.17 -5.44
C PRO A 68 -7.70 6.21 -4.07
N THR A 69 -7.23 7.11 -3.21
CA THR A 69 -7.73 7.26 -1.85
C THR A 69 -8.16 8.70 -1.63
N SER A 70 -9.33 8.93 -1.03
CA SER A 70 -9.80 10.28 -0.71
C SER A 70 -8.93 10.92 0.39
N ARG A 71 -8.96 12.25 0.52
CA ARG A 71 -8.22 12.94 1.61
C ARG A 71 -8.66 12.47 3.00
N ALA A 72 -9.98 12.27 3.20
CA ALA A 72 -10.52 11.73 4.44
C ALA A 72 -10.07 10.28 4.68
N GLY A 73 -10.08 9.46 3.62
CA GLY A 73 -9.60 8.08 3.70
C GLY A 73 -8.11 8.00 4.05
N LEU A 74 -7.27 8.82 3.42
CA LEU A 74 -5.85 8.89 3.76
C LEU A 74 -5.64 9.30 5.21
N ARG A 75 -6.39 10.28 5.68
CA ARG A 75 -6.30 10.74 7.07
C ARG A 75 -6.58 9.62 8.05
N LEU A 76 -7.63 8.84 7.83
CA LEU A 76 -8.00 7.67 8.66
C LEU A 76 -6.94 6.56 8.60
N LEU A 77 -6.41 6.27 7.40
CA LEU A 77 -5.31 5.30 7.25
C LEU A 77 -4.10 5.70 8.08
N VAL A 78 -3.71 6.98 8.00
CA VAL A 78 -2.56 7.50 8.76
C VAL A 78 -2.86 7.54 10.26
N GLU A 79 -4.06 7.94 10.68
CA GLU A 79 -4.47 7.93 12.10
C GLU A 79 -4.38 6.50 12.67
N HIS A 80 -4.92 5.49 11.98
CA HIS A 80 -4.76 4.10 12.43
C HIS A 80 -3.30 3.65 12.49
N LEU A 81 -2.47 4.02 11.50
CA LEU A 81 -1.04 3.67 11.53
C LEU A 81 -0.30 4.38 12.67
N GLU A 82 -0.73 5.60 13.06
CA GLU A 82 -0.20 6.30 14.24
C GLU A 82 -0.64 5.62 15.54
N ASP A 83 -1.88 5.14 15.63
CA ASP A 83 -2.39 4.41 16.80
C ASP A 83 -1.57 3.15 17.10
N PHE A 84 -1.06 2.48 16.06
CA PHE A 84 -0.12 1.35 16.17
C PHE A 84 1.36 1.75 16.18
N SER A 85 1.67 3.05 16.27
CA SER A 85 3.05 3.57 16.29
C SER A 85 3.90 3.18 15.06
N LEU A 86 3.27 2.92 13.93
CA LEU A 86 3.94 2.53 12.67
C LEU A 86 4.42 3.74 11.88
N VAL A 87 3.73 4.87 12.03
CA VAL A 87 4.10 6.15 11.42
C VAL A 87 4.02 7.29 12.44
N ARG A 88 4.55 8.45 12.08
CA ARG A 88 4.38 9.70 12.83
C ARG A 88 4.21 10.89 11.90
N ARG A 89 3.36 11.84 12.29
CA ARG A 89 3.28 13.16 11.65
C ARG A 89 4.24 14.16 12.31
N LEU A 90 5.06 14.80 11.48
CA LEU A 90 5.88 15.94 11.86
C LEU A 90 5.32 17.23 11.28
N PHE A 91 5.40 18.31 12.06
CA PHE A 91 5.07 19.65 11.58
C PHE A 91 6.34 20.31 11.04
N THR A 92 6.26 20.84 9.83
CA THR A 92 7.39 21.58 9.25
C THR A 92 7.56 22.91 9.99
N ALA A 93 8.79 23.20 10.45
CA ALA A 93 9.10 24.48 11.08
C ALA A 93 8.74 25.64 10.10
N GLY A 94 7.92 26.59 10.56
CA GLY A 94 7.48 27.73 9.74
C GLY A 94 6.20 27.52 8.92
N ASN A 95 5.70 26.29 8.76
CA ASN A 95 4.42 26.04 8.08
C ASN A 95 3.64 24.89 8.73
N ARG A 96 2.82 25.24 9.75
CA ARG A 96 1.94 24.29 10.48
C ARG A 96 0.93 23.56 9.60
N LYS A 97 0.73 23.97 8.33
CA LYS A 97 -0.19 23.33 7.39
C LYS A 97 0.44 22.11 6.69
N VAL A 98 1.77 22.02 6.64
CA VAL A 98 2.46 20.90 5.97
C VAL A 98 2.82 19.85 7.00
N ARG A 99 2.04 18.76 6.99
CA ARG A 99 2.28 17.54 7.76
C ARG A 99 3.13 16.59 6.93
N ILE A 100 4.34 16.35 7.40
CA ILE A 100 5.23 15.32 6.87
C ILE A 100 4.90 14.02 7.59
N ILE A 101 4.79 12.92 6.86
CA ILE A 101 4.60 11.59 7.42
C ILE A 101 5.92 10.85 7.30
N GLU A 102 6.36 10.28 8.42
CA GLU A 102 7.53 9.40 8.47
C GLU A 102 7.14 8.03 8.99
N ILE A 103 7.80 7.00 8.47
CA ILE A 103 7.73 5.66 9.04
C ILE A 103 8.63 5.58 10.28
N THR A 104 8.14 4.94 11.34
CA THR A 104 8.94 4.68 12.56
C THR A 104 9.86 3.48 12.36
N ALA A 105 10.75 3.20 13.32
CA ALA A 105 11.54 1.97 13.31
C ALA A 105 10.62 0.73 13.37
N HIS A 106 9.62 0.75 14.25
CA HIS A 106 8.63 -0.31 14.36
C HIS A 106 7.82 -0.49 13.07
N GLY A 107 7.40 0.60 12.43
CA GLY A 107 6.72 0.54 11.13
C GLY A 107 7.56 -0.10 10.04
N ARG A 108 8.89 0.10 10.05
CA ARG A 108 9.80 -0.57 9.11
C ARG A 108 9.87 -2.07 9.36
N GLU A 109 9.93 -2.51 10.61
CA GLU A 109 9.92 -3.93 10.97
C GLU A 109 8.64 -4.61 10.48
N VAL A 110 7.48 -4.02 10.81
CA VAL A 110 6.17 -4.53 10.38
C VAL A 110 6.04 -4.52 8.86
N TYR A 111 6.58 -3.52 8.17
CA TYR A 111 6.61 -3.52 6.71
C TYR A 111 7.37 -4.71 6.13
N PHE A 112 8.56 -5.03 6.66
CA PHE A 112 9.34 -6.16 6.14
C PHE A 112 8.64 -7.49 6.41
N GLU A 113 8.02 -7.65 7.58
CA GLU A 113 7.17 -8.82 7.87
C GLU A 113 5.99 -8.93 6.90
N ALA A 114 5.34 -7.80 6.59
CA ALA A 114 4.26 -7.74 5.61
C ALA A 114 4.74 -8.06 4.19
N VAL A 115 5.94 -7.65 3.80
CA VAL A 115 6.56 -8.01 2.52
C VAL A 115 6.78 -9.52 2.44
N ASP A 116 7.28 -10.14 3.52
CA ASP A 116 7.47 -11.59 3.56
C ASP A 116 6.13 -12.34 3.45
N ALA A 117 5.10 -11.88 4.16
CA ALA A 117 3.74 -12.44 4.06
C ALA A 117 3.18 -12.30 2.63
N TYR A 118 3.34 -11.14 2.01
CA TYR A 118 2.95 -10.89 0.63
C TYR A 118 3.69 -11.83 -0.33
N ALA A 119 5.01 -11.94 -0.18
CA ALA A 119 5.86 -12.75 -1.06
C ALA A 119 5.48 -14.23 -1.02
N ARG A 120 5.15 -14.79 0.15
CA ARG A 120 4.69 -16.19 0.27
C ARG A 120 3.46 -16.45 -0.59
N VAL A 121 2.47 -15.54 -0.58
CA VAL A 121 1.27 -15.66 -1.40
C VAL A 121 1.62 -15.62 -2.90
N ILE A 122 2.47 -14.69 -3.35
CA ILE A 122 2.87 -14.62 -4.77
C ILE A 122 3.64 -15.87 -5.18
N GLN A 123 4.52 -16.38 -4.32
CA GLN A 123 5.36 -17.54 -4.60
C GLN A 123 4.60 -18.87 -4.52
N GLY A 124 3.34 -18.86 -4.03
CA GLY A 124 2.55 -20.06 -3.83
C GLY A 124 3.02 -20.91 -2.65
N CYS A 125 3.75 -20.32 -1.70
CA CYS A 125 4.06 -20.97 -0.44
C CYS A 125 2.85 -20.82 0.49
N GLU A 126 2.33 -21.94 1.02
CA GLU A 126 1.27 -21.87 2.04
C GLU A 126 1.74 -21.07 3.27
N PRO A 127 0.83 -20.28 3.90
CA PRO A 127 1.17 -19.36 4.98
C PRO A 127 1.75 -20.04 6.23
#